data_AF-A0A8D8NDS1-F1
#
_entry.id   AF-A0A8D8NDS1-F1
#
_cell.length_a   1.000
_cell.length_b   1.000
_cell.length_c   1.000
_cell.angle_alpha   90.00
_cell.angle_beta   90.00
_cell.angle_gamma   90.00
#
_symmetry.space_group_name_H-M   'P 1'
#
loop_
_entity.id
_entity.type
_entity.pdbx_description
1 polymer ?
#
loop_
_entity_poly.entity_id
_entity_poly.type
_entity_poly.pdbx_seq_one_letter_code
_entity_poly.pdbx_strand_id
1 'polypeptide(L)'
;IDTINTLLMTLPGIAVTYYGEEIGMVDYKNVSGVEAVGSDVFIDFSRDPERTPFQWDDEKNAGFSSGESTWLPVNPNYVELNLEKQKQAERSHYKTYQELVKLRKQETFRKGSIQMIPYNEQVVTFIRELPGHPTFVTVLNLGPREQQLDLSIFTRLSPELSVAVA
;
A
#
# COMPACT_ATOMS: atom_id res chain seq x y z
N ILE A 1 0.67 -1.53 5.06
CA ILE A 1 0.10 -1.17 3.74
C ILE A 1 0.92 -1.73 2.58
N ASP A 2 2.26 -1.72 2.65
CA ASP A 2 3.15 -2.15 1.55
C ASP A 2 2.92 -3.57 1.02
N THR A 3 2.61 -4.54 1.88
CA THR A 3 2.27 -5.90 1.45
C THR A 3 1.04 -5.94 0.55
N ILE A 4 0.03 -5.12 0.85
CA ILE A 4 -1.20 -5.02 0.06
C ILE A 4 -0.92 -4.26 -1.25
N ASN A 5 -0.16 -3.16 -1.20
CA ASN A 5 0.28 -2.46 -2.41
C ASN A 5 1.09 -3.39 -3.33
N THR A 6 1.97 -4.21 -2.75
CA THR A 6 2.75 -5.20 -3.50
C THR A 6 1.83 -6.21 -4.18
N LEU A 7 0.86 -6.78 -3.45
CA LEU A 7 -0.14 -7.69 -4.01
C LEU A 7 -0.88 -7.05 -5.20
N LEU A 8 -1.48 -5.87 -5.00
CA LEU A 8 -2.26 -5.18 -6.03
C LEU A 8 -1.41 -4.86 -7.27
N MET A 9 -0.18 -4.38 -7.07
CA MET A 9 0.70 -3.94 -8.16
C MET A 9 1.35 -5.09 -8.93
N THR A 10 1.38 -6.30 -8.37
CA THR A 10 2.01 -7.48 -8.99
C THR A 10 1.00 -8.48 -9.58
N LEU A 11 -0.29 -8.35 -9.26
CA LEU A 11 -1.38 -9.11 -9.91
C LEU A 11 -1.64 -8.64 -11.36
N PRO A 12 -2.18 -9.50 -12.25
CA PRO A 12 -2.63 -9.10 -13.58
C PRO A 12 -3.84 -8.16 -13.52
N GLY A 13 -4.10 -7.42 -14.60
CA GLY A 13 -5.29 -6.56 -14.73
C GLY A 13 -5.05 -5.11 -14.35
N ILE A 14 -5.98 -4.50 -13.63
CA ILE A 14 -5.95 -3.09 -13.23
C ILE A 14 -5.74 -3.03 -11.71
N ALA A 15 -4.71 -2.32 -11.28
CA ALA A 15 -4.53 -1.96 -9.88
C ALA A 15 -5.31 -0.66 -9.63
N VAL A 16 -6.17 -0.67 -8.62
CA VAL A 16 -6.95 0.49 -8.18
C VAL A 16 -6.41 0.89 -6.82
N THR A 17 -6.17 2.19 -6.63
CA THR A 17 -5.65 2.77 -5.39
C THR A 17 -6.57 3.90 -4.97
N TYR A 18 -7.00 3.85 -3.71
CA TYR A 18 -7.72 4.96 -3.08
C TYR A 18 -6.73 5.99 -2.56
N TYR A 19 -7.08 7.28 -2.67
CA TYR A 19 -6.17 8.36 -2.28
C TYR A 19 -5.73 8.20 -0.81
N GLY A 20 -4.44 8.32 -0.55
CA GLY A 20 -3.88 8.13 0.79
C GLY A 20 -3.28 6.75 1.03
N GLU A 21 -3.67 5.70 0.28
CA GLU A 21 -3.08 4.36 0.40
C GLU A 21 -1.58 4.35 0.01
N GLU A 22 -1.17 5.23 -0.91
CA GLU A 22 0.22 5.35 -1.35
C GLU A 22 1.14 5.93 -0.27
N ILE A 23 0.59 6.65 0.70
CA ILE A 23 1.31 7.14 1.88
C ILE A 23 0.89 6.43 3.18
N GLY A 24 -0.05 5.48 3.12
CA GLY A 24 -0.54 4.76 4.29
C GLY A 24 -1.39 5.61 5.25
N MET A 25 -2.21 6.53 4.72
CA MET A 25 -3.20 7.24 5.54
C MET A 25 -4.08 6.24 6.30
N VAL A 26 -4.44 6.61 7.53
CA VAL A 26 -5.31 5.83 8.39
C VAL A 26 -6.55 6.63 8.76
N ASP A 27 -7.63 5.92 9.04
CA ASP A 27 -8.90 6.50 9.42
C ASP A 27 -8.76 7.41 10.64
N TYR A 28 -9.58 8.47 10.67
CA TYR A 28 -9.72 9.32 11.85
C TYR A 28 -11.16 9.28 12.33
N LYS A 29 -11.44 8.52 13.39
CA LYS A 29 -12.81 8.33 13.89
C LYS A 29 -13.39 9.56 14.59
N ASN A 30 -12.55 10.47 15.05
CA ASN A 30 -12.98 11.72 15.69
C ASN A 30 -13.25 12.83 14.66
N VAL A 31 -14.00 12.48 13.61
CA VAL A 31 -14.39 13.38 12.50
C VAL A 31 -15.60 14.24 12.81
N SER A 32 -16.43 13.82 13.75
CA SER A 32 -17.57 14.58 14.24
C SER A 32 -17.12 15.45 15.41
N GLY A 33 -17.17 16.78 15.26
CA GLY A 33 -17.09 17.72 16.40
C GLY A 33 -18.34 17.65 17.31
N VAL A 34 -18.90 16.46 17.47
CA VAL A 34 -20.23 16.20 18.01
C VAL A 34 -20.05 15.35 19.26
N GLU A 35 -20.05 16.00 20.43
CA GLU A 35 -20.34 15.35 21.72
C GLU A 35 -21.83 14.91 21.81
N ALA A 36 -22.45 14.44 20.73
CA ALA A 36 -23.84 14.00 20.77
C ALA A 36 -23.91 12.51 21.09
N VAL A 37 -24.34 12.26 22.33
CA VAL A 37 -25.34 11.26 22.73
C VAL A 37 -25.66 10.24 21.62
N GLY A 38 -24.99 9.08 21.66
CA GLY A 38 -25.13 7.99 20.68
C GLY A 38 -23.98 7.86 19.68
N SER A 39 -22.81 8.42 19.99
CA SER A 39 -21.59 8.52 19.16
C SER A 39 -21.18 7.23 18.44
N ASP A 40 -21.37 6.07 19.05
CA ASP A 40 -20.84 4.80 18.50
C ASP A 40 -21.63 4.36 17.25
N VAL A 41 -22.95 4.56 17.25
CA VAL A 41 -23.83 4.18 16.13
C VAL A 41 -23.56 5.05 14.91
N PHE A 42 -23.29 6.34 15.10
CA PHE A 42 -22.98 7.25 13.98
C PHE A 42 -21.64 6.90 13.32
N ILE A 43 -20.61 6.59 14.11
CA ILE A 43 -19.30 6.21 13.58
C ILE A 43 -19.37 4.88 12.83
N ASP A 44 -20.14 3.91 13.34
CA ASP A 44 -20.27 2.59 12.70
C ASP A 44 -20.97 2.62 11.32
N PHE A 45 -21.72 3.68 11.01
CA PHE A 45 -22.37 3.87 9.70
C PHE A 45 -21.79 5.00 8.86
N SER A 46 -20.94 5.85 9.44
CA SER A 46 -20.31 6.95 8.72
C SER A 46 -19.14 6.45 7.87
N ARG A 47 -18.90 7.15 6.75
CA ARG A 47 -17.74 6.94 5.86
C ARG A 47 -16.73 8.08 5.97
N ASP A 48 -16.98 9.01 6.89
CA ASP A 48 -16.15 10.19 7.08
C ASP A 48 -14.75 9.89 7.62
N PRO A 49 -14.53 8.85 8.47
CA PRO A 49 -13.18 8.50 8.91
C PRO A 49 -12.19 8.25 7.76
N GLU A 50 -12.67 7.67 6.65
CA GLU A 50 -11.89 7.36 5.44
C GLU A 50 -11.80 8.54 4.46
N ARG A 51 -12.47 9.65 4.74
CA ARG A 51 -12.59 10.83 3.85
C ARG A 51 -11.85 12.06 4.35
N THR A 52 -11.04 11.91 5.40
CA THR A 52 -10.27 13.03 5.93
C THR A 52 -9.37 13.66 4.84
N PRO A 53 -9.13 14.97 4.91
CA PRO A 53 -8.29 15.63 3.91
C PRO A 53 -6.91 14.97 3.77
N PHE A 54 -6.39 14.98 2.54
CA PHE A 54 -5.09 14.38 2.24
C PHE A 54 -3.95 15.09 2.98
N GLN A 55 -2.93 14.32 3.38
CA GLN A 55 -1.82 14.79 4.22
C GLN A 55 -0.60 15.13 3.33
N TRP A 56 -0.56 16.36 2.80
CA TRP A 56 0.50 16.80 1.87
C TRP A 56 1.83 17.06 2.58
N ASP A 57 1.79 17.81 3.67
CA ASP A 57 2.94 18.27 4.45
C ASP A 57 2.56 18.41 5.94
N ASP A 58 3.45 18.99 6.77
CA ASP A 58 3.21 19.26 8.19
C ASP A 58 2.72 20.68 8.49
N GLU A 59 2.35 21.46 7.47
CA GLU A 59 1.78 22.79 7.63
C GLU A 59 0.31 22.72 8.06
N LYS A 60 -0.29 23.90 8.28
CA LYS A 60 -1.70 24.03 8.68
C LYS A 60 -2.61 23.21 7.77
N ASN A 61 -3.49 22.41 8.38
CA ASN A 61 -4.39 21.47 7.70
C ASN A 61 -3.65 20.47 6.78
N ALA A 62 -2.42 20.08 7.12
CA ALA A 62 -1.56 19.20 6.33
C ALA A 62 -1.34 19.66 4.89
N GLY A 63 -1.27 20.98 4.67
CA GLY A 63 -1.12 21.57 3.35
C GLY A 63 -2.36 21.45 2.45
N PHE A 64 -3.45 20.85 2.93
CA PHE A 64 -4.68 20.69 2.16
C PHE A 64 -5.41 22.03 1.92
N SER A 65 -5.33 22.96 2.89
CA SER A 65 -6.03 24.24 2.83
C SER A 65 -5.35 25.29 3.70
N SER A 66 -5.28 26.53 3.23
CA SER A 66 -4.84 27.69 4.01
C SER A 66 -5.95 28.31 4.88
N GLY A 67 -7.21 27.88 4.70
CA GLY A 67 -8.37 28.36 5.46
C GLY A 67 -8.29 28.08 6.96
N GLU A 68 -9.20 28.66 7.74
CA GLU A 68 -9.27 28.45 9.19
C GLU A 68 -9.59 27.00 9.56
N SER A 69 -10.52 26.38 8.84
CA SER A 69 -10.93 24.99 9.01
C SER A 69 -11.18 24.30 7.67
N THR A 70 -11.18 22.97 7.70
CA THR A 70 -11.56 22.10 6.59
C THR A 70 -12.98 21.55 6.78
N TRP A 71 -13.55 20.95 5.75
CA TRP A 71 -14.91 20.38 5.77
C TRP A 71 -15.02 19.10 6.64
N LEU A 72 -13.90 18.39 6.82
CA LEU A 72 -13.66 17.36 7.84
C LEU A 72 -12.32 17.64 8.52
N PRO A 73 -12.14 17.30 9.80
CA PRO A 73 -10.85 17.48 10.46
C PRO A 73 -9.78 16.60 9.81
N VAL A 74 -8.55 17.13 9.76
CA VAL A 74 -7.37 16.39 9.32
C VAL A 74 -6.93 15.43 10.43
N ASN A 75 -6.51 14.22 10.08
CA ASN A 75 -5.96 13.29 11.06
C ASN A 75 -4.71 13.91 11.71
N PRO A 76 -4.64 14.07 13.05
CA PRO A 76 -3.54 14.76 13.72
C PRO A 76 -2.17 14.11 13.50
N ASN A 77 -2.12 12.87 13.01
CA ASN A 77 -0.87 12.22 12.66
C ASN A 77 -0.17 12.81 11.42
N TYR A 78 -0.80 13.74 10.70
CA TYR A 78 -0.24 14.38 9.50
C TYR A 78 1.12 15.03 9.73
N VAL A 79 1.40 15.46 10.97
CA VAL A 79 2.70 16.01 11.34
C VAL A 79 3.80 14.98 11.09
N GLU A 80 3.57 13.68 11.33
CA GLU A 80 4.54 12.61 11.10
C GLU A 80 4.32 11.82 9.81
N LEU A 81 3.05 11.63 9.42
CA LEU A 81 2.65 10.89 8.23
C LEU A 81 2.16 11.88 7.18
N ASN A 82 3.04 12.34 6.31
CA ASN A 82 2.65 13.15 5.15
C ASN A 82 3.55 12.87 3.94
N LEU A 83 3.08 13.30 2.78
CA LEU A 83 3.77 13.05 1.51
C LEU A 83 5.16 13.71 1.47
N GLU A 84 5.31 14.93 1.97
CA GLU A 84 6.59 15.63 1.97
C GLU A 84 7.65 14.86 2.78
N LYS A 85 7.35 14.49 4.02
CA LYS A 85 8.23 13.68 4.87
C LYS A 85 8.58 12.36 4.20
N GLN A 86 7.61 11.68 3.57
CA GLN A 86 7.86 10.41 2.89
C GLN A 86 8.72 10.54 1.62
N LYS A 87 8.68 11.67 0.91
CA LYS A 87 9.60 11.93 -0.21
C LYS A 87 11.04 12.09 0.27
N GLN A 88 11.25 12.69 1.44
CA GLN A 88 12.56 12.95 2.00
C GLN A 88 13.17 11.73 2.72
N ALA A 89 12.35 10.92 3.40
CA ALA A 89 12.77 9.74 4.15
C ALA A 89 13.51 8.72 3.28
N GLU A 90 14.56 8.07 3.79
CA GLU A 90 15.33 7.05 3.04
C GLU A 90 14.43 5.91 2.53
N ARG A 91 13.53 5.43 3.41
CA ARG A 91 12.50 4.43 3.12
C ARG A 91 11.14 4.98 3.53
N SER A 92 10.12 4.77 2.70
CA SER A 92 8.74 5.20 2.97
C SER A 92 7.73 4.42 2.12
N HIS A 93 6.47 4.37 2.56
CA HIS A 93 5.38 3.77 1.78
C HIS A 93 5.28 4.39 0.38
N TYR A 94 5.44 5.72 0.29
CA TYR A 94 5.42 6.42 -0.98
C TYR A 94 6.52 5.95 -1.94
N LYS A 95 7.75 5.77 -1.45
CA LYS A 95 8.87 5.29 -2.29
C LYS A 95 8.64 3.84 -2.73
N THR A 96 8.23 2.97 -1.83
CA THR A 96 7.86 1.58 -2.17
C THR A 96 6.73 1.56 -3.21
N TYR A 97 5.70 2.40 -3.06
CA TYR A 97 4.62 2.54 -4.03
C TYR A 97 5.13 3.00 -5.41
N GLN A 98 6.03 4.00 -5.46
CA GLN A 98 6.64 4.46 -6.71
C GLN A 98 7.46 3.36 -7.40
N GLU A 99 8.21 2.56 -6.64
CA GLU A 99 8.97 1.42 -7.15
C GLU A 99 8.05 0.33 -7.71
N LEU A 100 6.95 0.02 -7.03
CA LEU A 100 5.93 -0.92 -7.50
C LEU A 100 5.24 -0.42 -8.79
N VAL A 101 4.88 0.87 -8.86
CA VAL A 101 4.31 1.48 -10.08
C VAL A 101 5.30 1.42 -11.24
N LYS A 102 6.60 1.63 -10.98
CA LYS A 102 7.66 1.48 -11.99
C LYS A 102 7.81 0.02 -12.43
N LEU A 103 7.81 -0.92 -11.49
CA LEU A 103 7.90 -2.36 -11.74
C LEU A 103 6.74 -2.85 -12.62
N ARG A 104 5.51 -2.41 -12.33
CA ARG A 104 4.30 -2.76 -13.07
C ARG A 104 4.33 -2.37 -14.55
N LYS A 105 5.19 -1.42 -14.95
CA LYS A 105 5.36 -1.02 -16.35
C LYS A 105 6.11 -2.06 -17.19
N GLN A 106 6.82 -3.01 -16.56
CA GLN A 106 7.49 -4.10 -17.28
C GLN A 106 6.47 -4.96 -18.03
N GLU A 107 6.86 -5.43 -19.22
CA GLU A 107 5.97 -6.22 -20.08
C GLU A 107 5.46 -7.49 -19.38
N THR A 108 6.28 -8.11 -18.53
CA THR A 108 5.88 -9.28 -17.72
C THR A 108 4.66 -9.00 -16.83
N PHE A 109 4.57 -7.82 -16.22
CA PHE A 109 3.39 -7.48 -15.40
C PHE A 109 2.17 -7.10 -16.25
N ARG A 110 2.39 -6.53 -17.44
CA ARG A 110 1.31 -6.08 -18.35
C ARG A 110 0.67 -7.22 -19.15
N LYS A 111 1.47 -8.19 -19.59
CA LYS A 111 1.06 -9.24 -20.54
C LYS A 111 1.41 -10.66 -20.09
N GLY A 112 2.31 -10.79 -19.12
CA GLY A 112 2.77 -12.10 -18.65
C GLY A 112 1.67 -12.86 -17.92
N SER A 113 1.78 -14.18 -17.98
CA SER A 113 0.91 -15.10 -17.25
C SER A 113 1.15 -14.96 -15.74
N ILE A 114 0.23 -15.53 -14.96
CA ILE A 114 0.38 -15.73 -13.53
C ILE A 114 0.22 -17.21 -13.22
N GLN A 115 1.06 -17.71 -12.32
CA GLN A 115 0.84 -19.01 -11.67
C GLN A 115 0.89 -18.80 -10.16
N MET A 116 -0.25 -19.02 -9.51
CA MET A 116 -0.39 -18.97 -8.06
C MET A 116 0.20 -20.25 -7.44
N ILE A 117 1.09 -20.09 -6.47
CA ILE A 117 1.70 -21.19 -5.72
C ILE A 117 1.64 -20.80 -4.24
N PRO A 118 0.49 -20.98 -3.56
CA PRO A 118 0.41 -20.73 -2.12
C PRO A 118 1.48 -21.57 -1.39
N TYR A 119 2.28 -20.94 -0.53
CA TYR A 119 3.38 -21.64 0.15
C TYR A 119 2.88 -22.33 1.42
N ASN A 120 2.10 -21.61 2.23
CA ASN A 120 1.39 -22.14 3.41
C ASN A 120 0.19 -21.23 3.76
N GLU A 121 -0.48 -21.46 4.89
CA GLU A 121 -1.65 -20.68 5.33
C GLU A 121 -1.39 -19.17 5.52
N GLN A 122 -0.13 -18.77 5.70
CA GLN A 122 0.28 -17.40 6.02
C GLN A 122 1.08 -16.74 4.89
N VAL A 123 1.61 -17.52 3.96
CA VAL A 123 2.51 -17.03 2.91
C VAL A 123 1.91 -17.30 1.54
N VAL A 124 1.55 -16.22 0.85
CA VAL A 124 1.05 -16.24 -0.52
C VAL A 124 2.22 -15.98 -1.46
N THR A 125 2.42 -16.87 -2.44
CA THR A 125 3.42 -16.66 -3.47
C THR A 125 2.86 -16.93 -4.85
N PHE A 126 3.39 -16.23 -5.85
CA PHE A 126 3.05 -16.45 -7.24
C PHE A 126 4.16 -15.94 -8.15
N ILE A 127 4.18 -16.47 -9.37
CA ILE A 127 5.15 -16.12 -10.40
C ILE A 127 4.45 -15.40 -11.56
N ARG A 128 5.14 -14.41 -12.12
CA ARG A 128 4.76 -13.71 -13.34
C ARG A 128 5.81 -14.00 -14.41
N GLU A 129 5.38 -14.58 -15.53
CA GLU A 129 6.25 -15.04 -16.60
C GLU A 129 5.81 -14.49 -17.96
N LEU A 130 6.77 -14.10 -18.79
CA LEU A 130 6.53 -13.73 -20.18
C LEU A 130 7.77 -14.15 -21.01
N PRO A 131 7.63 -15.01 -22.03
CA PRO A 131 8.77 -15.47 -22.83
C PRO A 131 9.59 -14.31 -23.39
N GLY A 132 10.92 -14.37 -23.22
CA GLY A 132 11.85 -13.32 -23.66
C GLY A 132 11.95 -12.11 -22.72
N HIS A 133 11.27 -12.12 -21.58
CA HIS A 133 11.32 -11.06 -20.57
C HIS A 133 11.72 -11.60 -19.18
N PRO A 134 12.15 -10.73 -18.25
CA PRO A 134 12.45 -11.15 -16.88
C PRO A 134 11.24 -11.79 -16.19
N THR A 135 11.52 -12.81 -15.37
CA THR A 135 10.53 -13.51 -14.54
C THR A 135 10.54 -12.92 -13.14
N PHE A 136 9.37 -12.77 -12.53
CA PHE A 136 9.23 -12.20 -11.20
C PHE A 136 8.49 -13.18 -10.28
N VAL A 137 9.03 -13.38 -9.08
CA VAL A 137 8.33 -14.06 -7.99
C VAL A 137 7.87 -13.02 -6.97
N THR A 138 6.60 -13.10 -6.58
CA THR A 138 6.03 -12.29 -5.49
C THR A 138 5.88 -13.18 -4.27
N VAL A 139 6.37 -12.70 -3.13
CA VAL A 139 6.32 -13.42 -1.85
C VAL A 139 5.71 -12.49 -0.81
N LEU A 140 4.57 -12.89 -0.24
CA LEU A 140 3.81 -12.09 0.71
C LEU A 140 3.60 -12.89 1.99
N ASN A 141 4.30 -12.50 3.06
CA ASN A 141 4.02 -13.01 4.39
C ASN A 141 2.88 -12.19 5.00
N LEU A 142 1.71 -12.80 5.12
CA LEU A 142 0.50 -12.24 5.75
C LEU A 142 0.39 -12.66 7.23
N GLY A 143 1.32 -13.48 7.71
CA GLY A 143 1.41 -13.89 9.09
C GLY A 143 2.10 -12.85 9.98
N PRO A 144 1.92 -12.94 11.32
CA PRO A 144 2.47 -11.97 12.27
C PRO A 144 3.96 -12.20 12.59
N ARG A 145 4.59 -13.25 12.05
CA ARG A 145 5.95 -13.66 12.38
C ARG A 145 6.79 -13.84 11.13
N GLU A 146 8.09 -13.58 11.26
CA GLU A 146 9.08 -13.90 10.23
C GLU A 146 9.09 -15.40 9.93
N GLN A 147 9.32 -15.75 8.65
CA GLN A 147 9.33 -17.12 8.16
C GLN A 147 10.46 -17.31 7.16
N GLN A 148 11.19 -18.41 7.31
CA GLN A 148 12.17 -18.85 6.33
C GLN A 148 11.46 -19.69 5.25
N LEU A 149 11.75 -19.38 3.98
CA LEU A 149 11.11 -19.99 2.83
C LEU A 149 12.15 -20.62 1.91
N ASP A 150 11.83 -21.78 1.36
CA ASP A 150 12.58 -22.42 0.30
C ASP A 150 11.92 -22.12 -1.05
N LEU A 151 12.52 -21.21 -1.83
CA LEU A 151 12.00 -20.82 -3.14
C LEU A 151 12.36 -21.82 -4.25
N SER A 152 13.07 -22.92 -3.95
CA SER A 152 13.33 -23.98 -4.93
C SER A 152 12.06 -24.69 -5.41
N ILE A 153 10.93 -24.49 -4.70
CA ILE A 153 9.59 -24.92 -5.14
C ILE A 153 9.23 -24.34 -6.53
N PHE A 154 9.85 -23.23 -6.91
CA PHE A 154 9.73 -22.65 -8.25
C PHE A 154 10.80 -23.21 -9.17
N THR A 155 10.51 -24.35 -9.81
CA THR A 155 11.46 -25.09 -10.65
C THR A 155 11.99 -24.33 -11.87
N ARG A 156 11.39 -23.20 -12.23
CA ARG A 156 11.76 -22.36 -13.38
C ARG A 156 12.57 -21.11 -13.00
N LEU A 157 12.77 -20.85 -11.72
CA LEU A 157 13.57 -19.71 -11.27
C LEU A 157 15.06 -20.01 -11.35
N SER A 158 15.82 -18.96 -11.61
CA SER A 158 17.28 -18.97 -11.43
C SER A 158 17.63 -19.29 -9.98
N PRO A 159 18.73 -20.03 -9.72
CA PRO A 159 19.23 -20.24 -8.36
C PRO A 159 19.69 -18.93 -7.70
N GLU A 160 20.01 -17.91 -8.49
CA GLU A 160 20.32 -16.57 -8.03
C GLU A 160 19.14 -15.64 -8.29
N LEU A 161 18.64 -15.01 -7.23
CA LEU A 161 17.54 -14.06 -7.26
C LEU A 161 18.03 -12.68 -6.77
N SER A 162 17.51 -11.63 -7.39
CA SER A 162 17.68 -10.26 -6.91
C SER A 162 16.35 -9.68 -6.45
N VAL A 163 16.40 -8.83 -5.42
CA VAL A 163 15.22 -8.15 -4.91
C VAL A 163 14.87 -7.00 -5.83
N ALA A 164 13.67 -7.04 -6.41
CA ALA A 164 13.19 -5.96 -7.27
C ALA A 164 12.62 -4.78 -6.47
N VAL A 165 11.89 -5.05 -5.38
CA VAL A 165 11.28 -4.09 -4.45
C VAL A 165 11.18 -4.76 -3.06
N ALA A 166 11.50 -4.05 -1.97
CA ALA A 166 11.37 -4.52 -0.58
C ALA A 166 11.25 -3.38 0.44
#